data_AF-A0A3S0BLR1-F1
#
_entry.id   AF-A0A3S0BLR1-F1
#
_cell.length_a   1.000
_cell.length_b   1.000
_cell.length_c   1.000
_cell.angle_alpha   90.00
_cell.angle_beta   90.00
_cell.angle_gamma   90.00
#
_symmetry.space_group_name_H-M   'P 1'
#
loop_
_entity.id
_entity.type
_entity.pdbx_description
1 polymer ?
#
loop_
_entity_poly.entity_id
_entity_poly.type
_entity_poly.pdbx_seq_one_letter_code
_entity_poly.pdbx_strand_id
1 'polypeptide(L)'
;MLSKSQARAFFLGGTVVTFLVFIGLTIYSFMPKNDQTYHDKIDAKVIRGKEIWESNNCMGCHTILGEGGYYAPELTKVIERRGEGYVKAVLQSPVPWGPKGRKMVKYEMNDADAEAVIAYFKWIGNIDLNGFERVVSPLAKEE
;
A
#
# COMPACT_ATOMS: atom_id res chain seq x y z
N MET A 1 13.28 11.98 -43.72
CA MET A 1 12.80 12.71 -42.53
C MET A 1 11.31 13.01 -42.73
N LEU A 2 10.48 12.89 -41.70
CA LEU A 2 9.06 13.24 -41.80
C LEU A 2 8.90 14.75 -41.99
N SER A 3 7.92 15.17 -42.79
CA SER A 3 7.51 16.57 -42.85
C SER A 3 6.87 16.99 -41.52
N LYS A 4 6.76 18.30 -41.27
CA LYS A 4 6.09 18.83 -40.06
C LYS A 4 4.63 18.34 -39.94
N SER A 5 3.91 18.23 -41.05
CA SER A 5 2.53 17.73 -41.05
C SER A 5 2.47 16.23 -40.76
N GLN A 6 3.38 15.44 -41.35
CA GLN A 6 3.49 14.00 -41.09
C GLN A 6 3.85 13.72 -39.63
N ALA A 7 4.79 14.47 -39.06
CA ALA A 7 5.16 14.35 -37.65
C ALA A 7 3.98 14.69 -36.70
N ARG A 8 3.20 15.74 -37.02
CA ARG A 8 1.99 16.09 -36.24
C ARG A 8 0.91 15.02 -36.32
N ALA A 9 0.64 14.50 -37.51
CA ALA A 9 -0.33 13.44 -37.71
C ALA A 9 0.08 12.17 -36.96
N PHE A 10 1.37 11.80 -37.03
CA PHE A 10 1.92 10.67 -36.28
C PHE A 10 1.78 10.86 -34.77
N PHE A 11 2.14 12.03 -34.24
CA PHE A 11 2.00 12.33 -32.81
C PHE A 11 0.54 12.21 -32.35
N LEU A 12 -0.39 12.92 -33.01
CA LEU A 12 -1.80 12.92 -32.61
C LEU A 12 -2.43 11.54 -32.77
N GLY A 13 -2.17 10.85 -33.88
CA GLY A 13 -2.65 9.49 -34.09
C GLY A 13 -2.12 8.51 -33.04
N GLY A 14 -0.81 8.57 -32.76
CA GLY A 14 -0.16 7.76 -31.73
C GLY A 14 -0.73 8.03 -30.34
N THR A 15 -0.93 9.30 -29.97
CA THR A 15 -1.56 9.68 -28.70
C THR A 15 -2.98 9.15 -28.58
N VAL A 16 -3.81 9.27 -29.63
CA VAL A 16 -5.18 8.73 -29.60
C VAL A 16 -5.16 7.21 -29.42
N VAL A 17 -4.32 6.50 -30.15
CA VAL A 17 -4.20 5.04 -30.04
C VAL A 17 -3.75 4.63 -28.64
N THR A 18 -2.67 5.22 -28.11
CA THR A 18 -2.16 4.86 -26.77
C THR A 18 -3.14 5.24 -25.66
N PHE A 19 -3.86 6.36 -25.80
CA PHE A 19 -4.92 6.76 -24.89
C PHE A 19 -6.07 5.73 -24.88
N LEU A 20 -6.54 5.30 -26.06
CA LEU A 20 -7.60 4.29 -26.13
C LEU A 20 -7.15 2.94 -25.55
N VAL A 21 -5.90 2.53 -25.79
CA VAL A 21 -5.31 1.33 -25.17
C VAL A 21 -5.28 1.46 -23.65
N PHE A 22 -4.85 2.61 -23.12
CA PHE A 22 -4.82 2.87 -21.68
C PHE A 22 -6.22 2.79 -21.05
N ILE A 23 -7.24 3.36 -21.70
CA ILE A 23 -8.63 3.25 -21.24
C ILE A 23 -9.10 1.79 -21.27
N GLY A 24 -8.81 1.05 -22.35
CA GLY A 24 -9.16 -0.37 -22.45
C GLY A 24 -8.51 -1.21 -21.35
N LEU A 25 -7.22 -0.98 -21.05
CA LEU A 25 -6.51 -1.65 -19.97
C LEU A 25 -7.04 -1.23 -18.59
N THR A 26 -7.43 0.02 -18.42
CA THR A 26 -8.02 0.51 -17.17
C THR A 26 -9.34 -0.20 -16.89
N ILE A 27 -10.24 -0.25 -17.88
CA ILE A 27 -11.50 -1.02 -17.78
C ILE A 27 -11.19 -2.49 -17.47
N TYR A 28 -10.19 -3.07 -18.13
CA TYR A 28 -9.75 -4.44 -17.87
C TYR A 28 -9.32 -4.62 -16.41
N SER A 29 -8.47 -3.75 -15.88
CA SER A 29 -7.99 -3.81 -14.49
C SER A 29 -9.11 -3.69 -13.45
N PHE A 30 -10.18 -2.94 -13.73
CA PHE A 30 -11.33 -2.81 -12.82
C PHE A 30 -12.41 -3.89 -12.98
N MET A 31 -12.26 -4.85 -13.91
CA MET A 31 -13.25 -5.92 -14.05
C MET A 31 -13.27 -6.84 -12.80
N PRO A 32 -14.45 -7.29 -12.33
CA PRO A 32 -14.55 -8.14 -11.14
C PRO A 32 -13.71 -9.42 -11.18
N LYS A 33 -13.50 -10.00 -12.37
CA LYS A 33 -12.66 -11.20 -12.56
C LYS A 33 -11.17 -10.98 -12.26
N ASN A 34 -10.72 -9.72 -12.22
CA ASN A 34 -9.34 -9.32 -11.95
C ASN A 34 -9.19 -8.71 -10.55
N ASP A 35 -10.26 -8.69 -9.74
CA ASP A 35 -10.20 -8.17 -8.38
C ASP A 35 -9.40 -9.11 -7.47
N GLN A 36 -8.29 -8.61 -6.93
CA GLN A 36 -7.41 -9.31 -5.99
C GLN A 36 -7.51 -8.73 -4.56
N THR A 37 -8.42 -7.76 -4.34
CA THR A 37 -8.45 -6.96 -3.11
C THR A 37 -9.26 -7.58 -1.97
N TYR A 38 -10.04 -8.64 -2.23
CA TYR A 38 -11.03 -9.16 -1.28
C TYR A 38 -11.97 -8.06 -0.79
N HIS A 39 -12.57 -7.31 -1.72
CA HIS A 39 -13.42 -6.15 -1.38
C HIS A 39 -14.58 -6.52 -0.45
N ASP A 40 -15.08 -7.76 -0.54
CA ASP A 40 -16.18 -8.29 0.27
C ASP A 40 -15.80 -8.45 1.75
N LYS A 41 -14.50 -8.39 2.07
CA LYS A 41 -13.95 -8.44 3.43
C LYS A 41 -13.68 -7.06 4.02
N ILE A 42 -13.99 -5.97 3.31
CA ILE A 42 -13.88 -4.62 3.86
C ILE A 42 -15.07 -4.34 4.77
N ASP A 43 -14.82 -4.26 6.07
CA ASP A 43 -15.81 -3.86 7.08
C ASP A 43 -15.55 -2.44 7.62
N ALA A 44 -16.39 -1.99 8.55
CA ALA A 44 -16.26 -0.66 9.16
C ALA A 44 -14.93 -0.46 9.92
N LYS A 45 -14.32 -1.53 10.46
CA LYS A 45 -13.02 -1.43 11.15
C LYS A 45 -11.89 -1.26 10.14
N VAL A 46 -11.93 -1.98 9.02
CA VAL A 46 -10.96 -1.82 7.93
C VAL A 46 -11.00 -0.39 7.37
N ILE A 47 -12.22 0.14 7.14
CA ILE A 47 -12.42 1.53 6.68
C ILE A 47 -11.82 2.51 7.70
N ARG A 48 -12.17 2.37 8.99
CA ARG A 48 -11.63 3.23 10.04
C ARG A 48 -10.11 3.17 10.13
N GLY A 49 -9.52 1.99 10.01
CA GLY A 49 -8.07 1.82 10.01
C GLY A 49 -7.39 2.53 8.85
N LYS A 50 -7.99 2.49 7.65
CA LYS A 50 -7.52 3.22 6.48
C LYS A 50 -7.60 4.74 6.69
N GLU A 51 -8.71 5.24 7.23
CA GLU A 51 -8.86 6.67 7.54
C GLU A 51 -7.77 7.14 8.51
N ILE A 52 -7.48 6.36 9.55
CA ILE A 52 -6.40 6.67 10.52
C ILE A 52 -5.04 6.66 9.82
N TRP A 53 -4.77 5.67 8.96
CA TRP A 53 -3.54 5.58 8.18
C TRP A 53 -3.29 6.85 7.35
N GLU A 54 -4.34 7.34 6.68
CA GLU A 54 -4.29 8.52 5.82
C GLU A 54 -4.22 9.81 6.62
N SER A 55 -5.07 9.97 7.64
CA SER A 55 -5.13 11.20 8.44
C SER A 55 -3.84 11.47 9.22
N ASN A 56 -3.10 10.41 9.56
CA ASN A 56 -1.82 10.50 10.25
C ASN A 56 -0.61 10.54 9.29
N ASN A 57 -0.85 10.57 7.98
CA ASN A 57 0.20 10.56 6.95
C ASN A 57 1.24 9.44 7.18
N CYS A 58 0.79 8.24 7.57
CA CYS A 58 1.70 7.13 7.85
C CYS A 58 2.55 6.76 6.63
N MET A 59 1.97 6.89 5.43
CA MET A 59 2.65 6.72 4.14
C MET A 59 3.78 7.74 3.90
N GLY A 60 3.79 8.88 4.61
CA GLY A 60 4.90 9.84 4.54
C GLY A 60 6.23 9.29 5.07
N CYS A 61 6.19 8.25 5.90
CA CYS A 61 7.37 7.58 6.43
C CYS A 61 7.48 6.11 6.02
N HIS A 62 6.35 5.42 5.90
CA HIS A 62 6.26 3.99 5.61
C HIS A 62 5.79 3.75 4.17
N THR A 63 5.96 2.52 3.71
CA THR A 63 5.31 2.02 2.50
C THR A 63 4.21 1.00 2.81
N ILE A 64 3.21 0.95 1.94
CA ILE A 64 2.24 -0.13 1.80
C ILE A 64 2.22 -0.51 0.32
N LEU A 65 2.19 -1.81 0.02
CA LEU A 65 2.34 -2.36 -1.33
C LEU A 65 3.60 -1.86 -2.07
N GLY A 66 4.64 -1.44 -1.32
CA GLY A 66 5.86 -0.85 -1.88
C GLY A 66 5.80 0.65 -2.17
N GLU A 67 4.65 1.30 -1.97
CA GLU A 67 4.41 2.71 -2.26
C GLU A 67 4.38 3.56 -0.98
N GLY A 68 5.09 4.68 -0.97
CA GLY A 68 5.16 5.62 0.15
C GLY A 68 6.58 6.11 0.45
N GLY A 69 6.83 6.42 1.72
CA GLY A 69 8.13 6.86 2.21
C GLY A 69 9.08 5.70 2.55
N TYR A 70 10.37 5.89 2.30
CA TYR A 70 11.42 4.90 2.59
C TYR A 70 12.19 5.19 3.89
N TYR A 71 11.64 6.07 4.74
CA TYR A 71 12.22 6.39 6.05
C TYR A 71 11.97 5.28 7.07
N ALA A 72 10.87 4.54 6.97
CA ALA A 72 10.50 3.49 7.90
C ALA A 72 10.12 2.20 7.13
N PRO A 73 9.99 1.06 7.82
CA PRO A 73 9.73 -0.22 7.15
C PRO A 73 8.43 -0.25 6.36
N GLU A 74 8.40 -1.07 5.32
CA GLU A 74 7.19 -1.53 4.63
C GLU A 74 6.21 -2.15 5.64
N LEU A 75 4.89 -1.98 5.48
CA LEU A 75 3.87 -2.40 6.46
C LEU A 75 2.79 -3.38 5.95
N THR A 76 2.74 -3.73 4.67
CA THR A 76 1.74 -4.66 4.10
C THR A 76 1.64 -5.97 4.87
N LYS A 77 2.77 -6.61 5.13
CA LYS A 77 2.83 -7.88 5.90
C LYS A 77 3.30 -7.67 7.34
N VAL A 78 3.07 -6.48 7.93
CA VAL A 78 3.57 -6.19 9.28
C VAL A 78 2.97 -7.12 10.34
N ILE A 79 1.70 -7.51 10.18
CA ILE A 79 1.02 -8.41 11.11
C ILE A 79 1.68 -9.80 11.10
N GLU A 80 2.01 -10.33 9.92
CA GLU A 80 2.76 -11.58 9.78
C GLU A 80 4.18 -11.46 10.37
N ARG A 81 4.89 -10.37 10.07
CA ARG A 81 6.28 -10.17 10.50
C ARG A 81 6.47 -9.89 11.99
N ARG A 82 5.48 -9.29 12.67
CA ARG A 82 5.63 -8.76 14.03
C ARG A 82 4.54 -9.20 15.01
N GLY A 83 3.40 -9.64 14.51
CA GLY A 83 2.22 -9.94 15.32
C GLY A 83 1.43 -8.68 15.74
N GLU A 84 0.15 -8.88 16.03
CA GLU A 84 -0.79 -7.82 16.39
C GLU A 84 -0.42 -7.11 17.68
N GLY A 85 0.00 -7.86 18.71
CA GLY A 85 0.36 -7.30 20.02
C GLY A 85 1.52 -6.30 19.93
N TYR A 86 2.50 -6.58 19.08
CA TYR A 86 3.59 -5.65 18.81
C TYR A 86 3.08 -4.36 18.16
N VAL A 87 2.29 -4.49 17.08
CA VAL A 87 1.74 -3.34 16.35
C VAL A 87 0.86 -2.49 17.27
N LYS A 88 0.01 -3.13 18.08
CA LYS A 88 -0.84 -2.47 19.08
C LYS A 88 0.02 -1.67 20.07
N ALA A 89 1.05 -2.29 20.66
CA ALA A 89 1.94 -1.61 21.59
C ALA A 89 2.67 -0.39 20.98
N VAL A 90 3.06 -0.47 19.69
CA VAL A 90 3.67 0.67 18.98
C VAL A 90 2.68 1.82 18.79
N LEU A 91 1.46 1.52 18.34
CA LEU A 91 0.41 2.53 18.10
C LEU A 91 -0.07 3.20 19.39
N GLN A 92 -0.08 2.45 20.50
CA GLN A 92 -0.49 2.92 21.83
C GLN A 92 0.67 3.48 22.67
N SER A 93 1.88 3.54 22.13
CA SER A 93 3.07 3.96 22.87
C SER A 93 2.89 5.39 23.44
N PRO A 94 3.13 5.60 24.75
CA PRO A 94 3.02 6.92 25.38
C PRO A 94 4.21 7.84 25.08
N VAL A 95 5.17 7.37 24.29
CA VAL A 95 6.37 8.09 23.85
C VAL A 95 6.62 7.83 22.36
N PRO A 96 7.38 8.70 21.66
CA PRO A 96 7.77 8.44 20.27
C PRO A 96 8.48 7.08 20.13
N TRP A 97 8.05 6.26 19.18
CA TRP A 97 8.61 4.93 18.98
C TRP A 97 9.87 4.99 18.11
N GLY A 98 10.98 4.43 18.57
CA GLY A 98 12.24 4.50 17.80
C GLY A 98 13.37 3.64 18.35
N PRO A 99 13.21 2.29 18.41
CA PRO A 99 14.20 1.40 19.02
C PRO A 99 15.56 1.39 18.31
N LYS A 100 15.64 1.86 17.06
CA LYS A 100 16.86 1.91 16.24
C LYS A 100 17.20 3.31 15.73
N GLY A 101 16.82 4.35 16.48
CA GLY A 101 17.18 5.75 16.20
C GLY A 101 16.20 6.53 15.32
N ARG A 102 15.70 5.94 14.22
CA ARG A 102 14.59 6.55 13.46
C ARG A 102 13.32 6.59 14.30
N LYS A 103 12.62 7.73 14.32
CA LYS A 103 11.49 7.97 15.22
C LYS A 103 10.17 8.05 14.48
N MET A 104 9.18 7.33 14.99
CA MET A 104 7.76 7.47 14.69
C MET A 104 7.14 8.36 15.76
N VAL A 105 6.19 9.21 15.37
CA VAL A 105 5.51 10.12 16.30
C VAL A 105 4.71 9.34 17.34
N LYS A 106 4.42 10.00 18.45
CA LYS A 106 3.60 9.48 19.54
C LYS A 106 2.12 9.65 19.18
N TYR A 107 1.42 8.55 18.93
CA TYR A 107 -0.02 8.57 18.61
C TYR A 107 -0.92 8.39 19.83
N GLU A 108 -0.51 7.59 20.82
CA GLU A 108 -1.36 7.23 21.97
C GLU A 108 -2.78 6.81 21.57
N MET A 109 -2.88 5.93 20.57
CA MET A 109 -4.19 5.46 20.12
C MET A 109 -4.94 4.77 21.25
N ASN A 110 -6.26 4.99 21.33
CA ASN A 110 -7.11 4.13 22.16
C ASN A 110 -7.21 2.73 21.55
N ASP A 111 -7.79 1.79 22.30
CA ASP A 111 -7.91 0.39 21.85
C ASP A 111 -8.68 0.25 20.54
N ALA A 112 -9.78 0.99 20.36
CA ALA A 112 -10.62 0.89 19.19
C ALA A 112 -9.90 1.36 17.91
N ASP A 113 -9.17 2.48 17.98
CA ASP A 113 -8.40 3.01 16.85
C ASP A 113 -7.20 2.10 16.51
N ALA A 114 -6.48 1.60 17.52
CA ALA A 114 -5.38 0.67 17.30
C ALA A 114 -5.87 -0.64 16.66
N GLU A 115 -7.00 -1.18 17.11
CA GLU A 115 -7.63 -2.37 16.52
C GLU A 115 -8.12 -2.13 15.10
N ALA A 116 -8.63 -0.93 14.79
CA ALA A 116 -9.02 -0.57 13.43
C ALA A 116 -7.81 -0.54 12.48
N VAL A 117 -6.69 0.08 12.89
CA VAL A 117 -5.45 0.06 12.10
C VAL A 117 -4.93 -1.36 11.89
N ILE A 118 -4.99 -2.21 12.93
CA ILE A 118 -4.63 -3.63 12.81
C ILE A 118 -5.56 -4.36 11.84
N ALA A 119 -6.87 -4.10 11.88
CA ALA A 119 -7.83 -4.68 10.94
C ALA A 119 -7.50 -4.29 9.50
N TYR A 120 -7.16 -3.02 9.26
CA TYR A 120 -6.69 -2.55 7.95
C TYR A 120 -5.40 -3.25 7.51
N PHE A 121 -4.41 -3.39 8.38
CA PHE A 121 -3.16 -4.10 8.06
C PHE A 121 -3.36 -5.60 7.83
N LYS A 122 -4.31 -6.25 8.51
CA LYS A 122 -4.70 -7.62 8.22
C LYS A 122 -5.34 -7.74 6.84
N TRP A 123 -6.29 -6.87 6.53
CA TRP A 123 -6.97 -6.89 5.24
C TRP A 123 -5.97 -6.68 4.09
N ILE A 124 -5.15 -5.62 4.17
CA ILE A 124 -4.19 -5.32 3.09
C ILE A 124 -3.10 -6.39 2.96
N GLY A 125 -2.71 -7.01 4.08
CA GLY A 125 -1.77 -8.11 4.10
C GLY A 125 -2.28 -9.39 3.44
N ASN A 126 -3.59 -9.51 3.19
CA ASN A 126 -4.17 -10.66 2.50
C ASN A 126 -4.37 -10.43 0.99
N ILE A 127 -4.18 -9.20 0.47
CA ILE A 127 -4.26 -8.92 -0.96
C ILE A 127 -3.24 -9.79 -1.71
N ASP A 128 -3.65 -10.42 -2.81
CA ASP A 128 -2.75 -11.14 -3.71
C ASP A 128 -1.93 -10.12 -4.53
N LEU A 129 -0.64 -10.06 -4.25
CA LEU A 129 0.28 -9.11 -4.89
C LEU A 129 1.10 -9.78 -5.99
N ASN A 130 0.60 -10.87 -6.57
CA ASN A 130 1.25 -11.59 -7.67
C ASN A 130 2.70 -12.00 -7.31
N GLY A 131 2.95 -12.32 -6.04
CA GLY A 131 4.25 -12.76 -5.52
C GLY A 131 5.18 -11.67 -5.01
N PHE A 132 4.75 -10.39 -4.91
CA PHE A 132 5.51 -9.31 -4.26
C PHE A 132 5.87 -9.62 -2.80
N GLU A 133 5.07 -10.45 -2.13
CA GLU A 133 5.29 -10.83 -0.73
C GLU A 133 6.47 -11.79 -0.51
N ARG A 134 7.01 -12.40 -1.58
CA ARG A 134 8.24 -13.17 -1.45
C ARG A 134 9.37 -12.21 -1.15
N VAL A 135 10.05 -12.42 -0.02
CA VAL A 135 11.33 -11.78 0.26
C VAL A 135 12.34 -12.26 -0.78
N VAL A 136 12.38 -11.60 -1.95
CA VAL A 136 13.45 -11.75 -2.95
C VAL A 136 14.67 -10.98 -2.48
N SER A 137 15.18 -11.35 -1.31
CA SER A 137 16.52 -10.98 -0.90
C SER A 137 17.44 -12.15 -1.22
N PRO A 138 18.53 -11.97 -1.99
CA PRO A 138 19.59 -12.98 -2.10
C PRO A 138 20.21 -13.36 -0.74
N LEU A 139 19.88 -12.63 0.33
CA LEU A 139 20.32 -12.83 1.70
C LEU A 139 19.21 -13.36 2.63
N ALA A 140 17.97 -13.50 2.14
CA ALA A 140 16.95 -14.20 2.90
C ALA A 140 17.32 -15.67 2.88
N LYS A 141 17.67 -16.22 4.05
CA LYS A 141 17.82 -17.66 4.19
C LYS A 141 16.46 -18.29 3.91
N GLU A 142 16.43 -19.24 2.99
CA GLU A 142 15.34 -20.19 2.88
C GLU A 142 15.28 -20.94 4.21
N GLU A 143 14.16 -20.81 4.93
CA GLU A 143 13.77 -21.75 5.99
C GLU A 143 12.83 -22.80 5.40
#